data_AF-A0ABD2N349-F1
#
_entry.id   AF-A0ABD2N349-F1
#
_cell.length_a   1.000
_cell.length_b   1.000
_cell.length_c   1.000
_cell.angle_alpha   90.00
_cell.angle_beta   90.00
_cell.angle_gamma   90.00
#
_symmetry.space_group_name_H-M   'P 1'
#
loop_
_entity.id
_entity.type
_entity.pdbx_description
1 polymer ?
#
loop_
_entity_poly.entity_id
_entity_poly.type
_entity_poly.pdbx_seq_one_letter_code
_entity_poly.pdbx_strand_id
1 'polypeptide(L)'
;MYRQLLMKEDHQKYQKILWQFNPLVKRSDPAIKIKSLKLNQMTEKITKSIETATKKVNMQGKKQRGSRMSEETLELMNRRRQMNRDHTEYRSLNRAITKALRKDQRTYNTNSIIKQSKAIKI
;
A
#
# COMPACT_ATOMS: atom_id res chain seq x y z
N MET A 1 -7.28 -23.92 -68.79
CA MET A 1 -6.74 -22.62 -68.32
C MET A 1 -7.52 -21.98 -67.17
N TYR A 2 -8.87 -21.96 -67.18
CA TYR A 2 -9.69 -21.30 -66.14
C TYR A 2 -9.40 -21.73 -64.68
N ARG A 3 -9.12 -23.00 -64.43
CA ARG A 3 -8.88 -23.53 -63.07
C ARG A 3 -7.63 -22.96 -62.40
N GLN A 4 -6.61 -22.57 -63.18
CA GLN A 4 -5.38 -21.98 -62.63
C GLN A 4 -5.53 -20.50 -62.27
N LEU A 5 -6.48 -19.79 -62.89
CA LEU A 5 -6.79 -18.39 -62.58
C LEU A 5 -7.58 -18.28 -61.27
N LEU A 6 -8.58 -19.14 -61.07
CA LEU A 6 -9.35 -19.24 -59.82
C LEU A 6 -8.44 -19.51 -58.61
N MET A 7 -7.48 -20.42 -58.75
CA MET A 7 -6.53 -20.72 -57.66
C MET A 7 -5.61 -19.54 -57.32
N LYS A 8 -5.28 -18.68 -58.30
CA LYS A 8 -4.45 -17.48 -58.07
C LYS A 8 -5.25 -16.35 -57.40
N GLU A 9 -6.51 -16.17 -57.81
CA GLU A 9 -7.41 -15.19 -57.20
C GLU A 9 -7.73 -15.52 -55.75
N ASP A 10 -8.00 -16.80 -55.46
CA ASP A 10 -8.22 -17.25 -54.08
C ASP A 10 -6.96 -17.06 -53.23
N HIS A 11 -5.78 -17.38 -53.77
CA HIS A 11 -4.53 -17.21 -53.03
C HIS A 11 -4.21 -15.73 -52.73
N GLN A 12 -4.48 -14.82 -53.67
CA GLN A 12 -4.38 -13.38 -53.44
C GLN A 12 -5.39 -12.89 -52.39
N LYS A 13 -6.61 -13.43 -52.40
CA LYS A 13 -7.65 -13.09 -51.43
C LYS A 13 -7.26 -13.55 -50.02
N TYR A 14 -6.71 -14.76 -49.88
CA TYR A 14 -6.18 -15.28 -48.61
C TYR A 14 -4.99 -14.46 -48.09
N GLN A 15 -4.04 -14.10 -48.97
CA GLN A 15 -2.91 -13.22 -48.61
C GLN A 15 -3.41 -11.87 -48.10
N LYS A 16 -4.38 -11.24 -48.78
CA LYS A 16 -4.93 -9.93 -48.40
C LYS A 16 -5.63 -9.97 -47.04
N ILE A 17 -6.33 -11.07 -46.72
CA ILE A 17 -6.96 -11.30 -45.42
C ILE A 17 -5.88 -11.46 -44.32
N LEU A 18 -4.84 -12.26 -44.55
CA LEU A 18 -3.73 -12.44 -43.60
C LEU A 18 -3.00 -11.11 -43.29
N TRP A 19 -2.80 -10.26 -44.30
CA TRP A 19 -2.23 -8.92 -44.13
C TRP A 19 -3.14 -7.97 -43.34
N GLN A 20 -4.46 -8.13 -43.37
CA GLN A 20 -5.42 -7.36 -42.58
C GLN A 20 -5.51 -7.81 -41.10
N PHE A 21 -5.19 -9.07 -40.79
CA PHE A 21 -5.15 -9.56 -39.39
C PHE A 21 -3.85 -9.21 -38.64
N ASN A 22 -2.75 -8.99 -39.36
CA ASN A 22 -1.45 -8.60 -38.80
C ASN A 22 -1.46 -7.29 -37.95
N PRO A 23 -2.19 -6.21 -38.32
CA PRO A 23 -2.27 -5.01 -37.48
C PRO A 23 -3.07 -5.19 -36.18
N LEU A 24 -3.99 -6.16 -36.09
CA LEU A 24 -4.74 -6.44 -34.86
C LEU A 24 -3.86 -7.11 -33.80
N VAL A 25 -2.95 -7.99 -34.24
CA VAL A 25 -1.96 -8.65 -33.37
C VAL A 25 -0.92 -7.64 -32.87
N LYS A 26 -0.49 -6.68 -33.70
CA LYS A 26 0.44 -5.62 -33.25
C LYS A 26 -0.19 -4.59 -32.31
N ARG A 27 -1.52 -4.44 -32.31
CA ARG A 27 -2.26 -3.51 -31.44
C ARG A 27 -2.60 -4.09 -30.05
N SER A 28 -2.65 -5.41 -29.90
CA SER A 28 -2.90 -6.06 -28.60
C SER A 28 -1.67 -6.05 -27.69
N ASP A 29 -0.47 -6.02 -28.27
CA ASP A 29 0.82 -6.05 -27.55
C ASP A 29 1.00 -4.88 -26.53
N PRO A 30 0.74 -3.61 -26.87
CA PRO A 30 0.79 -2.53 -25.89
C PRO A 30 -0.29 -2.65 -24.81
N ALA A 31 -1.49 -3.14 -25.15
CA ALA A 31 -2.56 -3.31 -24.17
C ALA A 31 -2.24 -4.42 -23.16
N ILE A 32 -1.65 -5.52 -23.61
CA ILE A 32 -1.16 -6.62 -22.77
C ILE A 32 -0.03 -6.12 -21.86
N LYS A 33 0.92 -5.34 -22.41
CA LYS A 33 2.03 -4.74 -21.66
C LYS A 33 1.56 -3.70 -20.62
N ILE A 34 0.54 -2.90 -20.93
CA ILE A 34 -0.07 -1.97 -19.96
C ILE A 34 -0.78 -2.74 -18.85
N LYS A 35 -1.48 -3.83 -19.18
CA LYS A 35 -2.17 -4.68 -18.21
C LYS A 35 -1.18 -5.37 -17.26
N SER A 36 -0.05 -5.87 -17.78
CA SER A 36 1.02 -6.47 -16.97
C SER A 36 1.76 -5.46 -16.11
N LEU A 37 2.04 -4.25 -16.62
CA LEU A 37 2.61 -3.14 -15.83
C LEU A 37 1.70 -2.74 -14.66
N LYS A 38 0.39 -2.62 -14.90
CA LYS A 38 -0.59 -2.31 -13.84
C LYS A 38 -0.71 -3.42 -12.79
N LEU A 39 -0.66 -4.68 -13.22
CA LEU A 39 -0.63 -5.84 -12.32
C LEU A 39 0.62 -5.81 -11.44
N ASN A 40 1.80 -5.59 -12.02
CA ASN A 40 3.05 -5.52 -11.27
C ASN A 40 3.06 -4.36 -10.26
N GLN A 41 2.51 -3.19 -10.63
CA GLN A 41 2.33 -2.06 -9.70
C GLN A 41 1.36 -2.38 -8.56
N MET A 42 0.31 -3.16 -8.82
CA MET A 42 -0.63 -3.60 -7.79
C MET A 42 0.04 -4.60 -6.83
N THR A 43 0.79 -5.55 -7.37
CA THR A 43 1.59 -6.50 -6.59
C THR A 43 2.58 -5.75 -5.71
N GLU A 44 3.31 -4.76 -6.24
CA GLU A 44 4.27 -3.95 -5.48
C GLU A 44 3.59 -3.17 -4.35
N LYS A 45 2.40 -2.58 -4.60
CA LYS A 45 1.61 -1.90 -3.56
C LYS A 45 1.12 -2.85 -2.48
N ILE A 46 0.70 -4.06 -2.85
CA ILE A 46 0.29 -5.11 -1.92
C ILE A 46 1.50 -5.54 -1.07
N THR A 47 2.64 -5.83 -1.68
CA THR A 47 3.88 -6.21 -0.98
C THR A 47 4.33 -5.11 -0.02
N LYS A 48 4.36 -3.84 -0.45
CA LYS A 48 4.68 -2.69 0.43
C LYS A 48 3.69 -2.53 1.58
N SER A 49 2.40 -2.80 1.34
CA SER A 49 1.37 -2.77 2.39
C SER A 49 1.57 -3.90 3.40
N ILE A 50 1.90 -5.11 2.92
CA ILE A 50 2.23 -6.26 3.76
C ILE A 50 3.48 -5.97 4.59
N GLU A 51 4.59 -5.52 3.98
CA GLU A 51 5.83 -5.16 4.67
C GLU A 51 5.62 -4.08 5.73
N THR A 52 4.80 -3.09 5.43
CA THR A 52 4.44 -2.04 6.39
C THR A 52 3.63 -2.62 7.55
N ALA A 53 2.71 -3.55 7.27
CA ALA A 53 1.94 -4.23 8.30
C ALA A 53 2.83 -5.15 9.16
N THR A 54 3.73 -5.94 8.57
CA THR A 54 4.67 -6.80 9.30
C THR A 54 5.65 -5.99 10.14
N LYS A 55 6.19 -4.87 9.64
CA LYS A 55 7.02 -3.96 10.46
C LYS A 55 6.24 -3.40 11.64
N LYS A 56 4.97 -3.02 11.46
CA LYS A 56 4.10 -2.56 12.57
C LYS A 56 3.87 -3.65 13.61
N VAL A 57 3.65 -4.90 13.18
CA VAL A 57 3.45 -6.06 14.07
C VAL A 57 4.74 -6.44 14.80
N ASN A 58 5.89 -6.41 14.12
CA ASN A 58 7.18 -6.73 14.75
C ASN A 58 7.64 -5.64 15.73
N MET A 59 7.30 -4.36 15.50
CA MET A 59 7.51 -3.31 16.51
C MET A 59 6.54 -3.38 17.70
N GLN A 60 5.37 -4.02 17.53
CA GLN A 60 4.41 -4.22 18.63
C GLN A 60 4.87 -5.25 19.67
N GLY A 61 5.92 -6.03 19.40
CA GLY A 61 6.49 -6.98 20.35
C GLY A 61 7.28 -6.35 21.50
N LYS A 62 7.81 -5.13 21.32
CA LYS A 62 8.70 -4.48 22.31
C LYS A 62 8.06 -3.36 23.15
N LYS A 63 6.81 -2.97 22.86
CA LYS A 63 6.12 -1.92 23.62
C LYS A 63 5.27 -2.57 24.71
N GLN A 64 5.62 -2.33 25.97
CA GLN A 64 4.94 -2.86 27.17
C GLN A 64 3.42 -2.84 26.99
N ARG A 65 2.81 -4.04 26.94
CA ARG A 65 1.41 -4.28 26.56
C ARG A 65 0.36 -3.78 27.56
N GLY A 66 0.70 -2.85 28.45
CA GLY A 66 -0.20 -2.42 29.53
C GLY A 66 -0.30 -0.91 29.73
N SER A 67 0.70 -0.11 29.31
CA SER A 67 0.65 1.33 29.57
C SER A 67 -0.17 2.06 28.52
N ARG A 68 -1.11 2.89 28.97
CA ARG A 68 -1.95 3.76 28.13
C ARG A 68 -1.12 4.89 27.48
N MET A 69 0.09 5.14 27.98
CA MET A 69 1.03 6.13 27.48
C MET A 69 2.42 5.52 27.30
N SER A 70 3.10 5.89 26.22
CA SER A 70 4.49 5.53 25.99
C SER A 70 5.43 6.34 26.87
N GLU A 71 6.63 5.82 27.09
CA GLU A 71 7.73 6.50 27.77
C GLU A 71 8.06 7.85 27.12
N GLU A 72 8.06 7.90 25.78
CA GLU A 72 8.21 9.13 24.98
C GLU A 72 7.20 10.22 25.40
N THR A 73 5.92 9.86 25.57
CA THR A 73 4.89 10.81 26.02
C THR A 73 5.12 11.26 27.46
N LEU A 74 5.54 10.35 28.35
CA LEU A 74 5.85 10.66 29.74
C LEU A 74 7.03 11.64 29.87
N GLU A 75 8.09 11.43 29.09
CA GLU A 75 9.24 12.33 29.03
C GLU A 75 8.84 13.74 28.58
N LEU A 76 8.04 13.85 27.51
CA LEU A 76 7.55 15.15 27.04
C LEU A 76 6.71 15.87 28.12
N MET A 77 5.87 15.12 28.83
CA MET A 77 5.07 15.67 29.93
C MET A 77 5.95 16.12 31.10
N ASN A 78 7.00 15.37 31.43
CA ASN A 78 7.96 15.73 32.48
C ASN A 78 8.78 16.97 32.10
N ARG A 79 9.27 17.03 30.85
CA ARG A 79 9.94 18.22 30.30
C ARG A 79 9.03 19.45 30.39
N ARG A 80 7.72 19.30 30.16
CA ARG A 80 6.77 20.41 30.31
C ARG A 80 6.64 20.88 31.75
N ARG A 81 6.67 19.97 32.74
CA ARG A 81 6.58 20.35 34.17
C ARG A 81 7.76 21.21 34.62
N GLN A 82 8.91 21.03 33.99
CA GLN A 82 10.14 21.77 34.28
C GLN A 82 10.25 23.10 33.50
N MET A 83 9.36 23.35 32.53
CA MET A 83 9.45 24.49 31.64
C MET A 83 8.51 25.63 32.07
N ASN A 84 9.01 26.86 32.03
CA ASN A 84 8.21 28.06 32.25
C ASN A 84 7.12 28.20 31.18
N ARG A 85 5.92 28.62 31.58
CA ARG A 85 4.76 28.75 30.66
C ARG A 85 4.98 29.76 29.54
N ASP A 86 5.75 30.81 29.83
CA ASP A 86 6.04 31.89 28.89
C ASP A 86 7.26 31.59 28.00
N HIS A 87 7.89 30.42 28.20
CA HIS A 87 8.97 29.97 27.34
C HIS A 87 8.46 29.76 25.90
N THR A 88 9.21 30.24 24.93
CA THR A 88 8.84 30.18 23.49
C THR A 88 8.56 28.75 23.02
N GLU A 89 9.29 27.77 23.56
CA GLU A 89 9.10 26.34 23.26
C GLU A 89 7.89 25.69 23.98
N TYR A 90 7.24 26.37 24.93
CA TYR A 90 6.14 25.78 25.69
C TYR A 90 4.95 25.42 24.78
N ARG A 91 4.66 26.28 23.80
CA ARG A 91 3.59 26.03 22.81
C ARG A 91 3.94 24.87 21.87
N SER A 92 5.19 24.77 21.41
CA SER A 92 5.61 23.68 20.54
C SER A 92 5.62 22.35 21.30
N LEU A 93 6.08 22.34 22.55
CA LEU A 93 6.05 21.18 23.44
C LEU A 93 4.63 20.69 23.71
N ASN A 94 3.67 21.59 23.97
CA ASN A 94 2.26 21.19 24.14
C ASN A 94 1.66 20.57 22.87
N ARG A 95 2.03 21.08 21.68
CA ARG A 95 1.62 20.45 20.41
C ARG A 95 2.24 19.06 20.26
N ALA A 96 3.51 18.89 20.63
CA ALA A 96 4.19 17.59 20.61
C ALA A 96 3.51 16.59 21.56
N ILE A 97 3.25 16.98 22.80
CA ILE A 97 2.52 16.16 23.79
C ILE A 97 1.15 15.75 23.26
N THR A 98 0.39 16.69 22.70
CA THR A 98 -0.94 16.40 22.15
C THR A 98 -0.88 15.38 21.01
N LYS A 99 0.12 15.51 20.12
CA LYS A 99 0.34 14.54 19.03
C LYS A 99 0.74 13.16 19.58
N ALA A 100 1.62 13.12 20.58
CA ALA A 100 2.08 11.90 21.21
C ALA A 100 0.94 11.16 21.92
N LEU A 101 0.11 11.87 22.70
CA LEU A 101 -1.10 11.31 23.34
C LEU A 101 -2.08 10.72 22.32
N ARG A 102 -2.34 11.40 21.20
CA ARG A 102 -3.21 10.87 20.13
C ARG A 102 -2.63 9.63 19.46
N LYS A 103 -1.30 9.57 19.30
CA LYS A 103 -0.59 8.41 18.76
C LYS A 103 -0.73 7.22 19.72
N ASP A 104 -0.47 7.43 21.00
CA ASP A 104 -0.56 6.41 22.04
C ASP A 104 -1.99 5.88 22.20
N GLN A 105 -2.99 6.76 22.22
CA GLN A 105 -4.40 6.36 22.30
C GLN A 105 -4.82 5.49 21.10
N ARG A 106 -4.37 5.85 19.88
CA ARG A 106 -4.64 5.03 18.69
C ARG A 106 -3.96 3.67 18.80
N THR A 107 -2.70 3.63 19.23
CA THR A 107 -1.97 2.36 19.43
C THR A 107 -2.64 1.49 20.47
N TYR A 108 -3.06 2.06 21.61
CA TYR A 108 -3.77 1.35 22.66
C TYR A 108 -5.09 0.76 22.16
N ASN A 109 -5.92 1.56 21.46
CA ASN A 109 -7.19 1.10 20.91
C ASN A 109 -7.00 -0.06 19.92
N THR A 110 -6.04 0.07 19.00
CA THR A 110 -5.71 -1.00 18.05
C THR A 110 -5.30 -2.28 18.78
N ASN A 111 -4.43 -2.19 19.79
CA ASN A 111 -3.98 -3.34 20.57
C ASN A 111 -5.12 -3.98 21.37
N SER A 112 -6.03 -3.17 21.92
CA SER A 112 -7.21 -3.64 22.65
C SER A 112 -8.15 -4.43 21.74
N ILE A 113 -8.42 -3.94 20.53
CA ILE A 113 -9.24 -4.63 19.53
C ILE A 113 -8.58 -5.96 19.12
N ILE A 114 -7.26 -5.96 18.89
CA ILE A 114 -6.51 -7.20 18.56
C ILE A 114 -6.58 -8.21 19.71
N LYS A 115 -6.48 -7.76 20.97
CA LYS A 115 -6.59 -8.64 22.13
C LYS A 115 -7.99 -9.25 22.23
N GLN A 116 -9.03 -8.45 22.04
CA GLN A 116 -10.41 -8.90 22.06
C GLN A 116 -10.71 -9.89 20.92
N SER A 117 -10.26 -9.59 19.69
CA SER A 117 -10.50 -10.48 18.54
C SER A 117 -9.77 -11.82 18.67
N LYS A 118 -8.60 -11.86 19.30
CA LYS A 118 -7.93 -13.12 19.66
C LYS A 118 -8.68 -13.90 20.74
N ALA A 119 -9.29 -13.22 21.70
CA ALA A 119 -10.08 -13.87 22.75
C ALA A 119 -11.42 -14.42 22.25
N ILE A 120 -12.00 -13.84 21.20
CA ILE A 120 -13.27 -14.28 20.59
C ILE A 120 -13.09 -15.49 19.65
N LYS A 121 -11.89 -15.69 19.09
CA LYS A 121 -11.55 -16.87 18.27
C LYS A 121 -11.37 -18.13 19.14
N ILE A 122 -12.44 -18.49 19.84
CA ILE A 122 -12.70 -19.81 20.44
C ILE A 122 -13.44 -20.65 19.40
#